data_AF-U7ML08-F1
#
_entry.id   AF-U7ML08-F1
#
_cell.length_a   1.000
_cell.length_b   1.000
_cell.length_c   1.000
_cell.angle_alpha   90.00
_cell.angle_beta   90.00
_cell.angle_gamma   90.00
#
_symmetry.space_group_name_H-M   'P 1'
#
loop_
_entity.id
_entity.type
_entity.pdbx_description
1 polymer ?
#
loop_
_entity_poly.entity_id
_entity_poly.type
_entity_poly.pdbx_seq_one_letter_code
_entity_poly.pdbx_strand_id
1 'polypeptide(L)'
;MNVETEAKTSTNVRARTRTIQVRALVTVVGALIGITVIVCWRMLQVEAPQNAEWLLAEVVAVNRDRLIVAVVVGMCLGVAGVLLRTATKNPLADPDIVGVNSGAAFGAVAASAFSGNSGSLTLLPWALLGATVAGAITVFSGYAVPLPRHSKYLCSAWFCWELR
;
A
#
# COMPACT_ATOMS: atom_id res chain seq x y z
N MET A 1 -8.86 -41.69 -20.41
CA MET A 1 -8.18 -40.55 -21.06
C MET A 1 -8.34 -39.20 -20.33
N ASN A 2 -9.37 -38.99 -19.50
CA ASN A 2 -9.56 -37.69 -18.83
C ASN A 2 -8.83 -37.53 -17.47
N VAL A 3 -8.44 -38.62 -16.81
CA VAL A 3 -7.78 -38.54 -15.48
C VAL A 3 -6.34 -38.02 -15.61
N GLU A 4 -5.64 -38.35 -16.70
CA GLU A 4 -4.25 -37.91 -16.94
C GLU A 4 -4.14 -36.43 -17.33
N THR A 5 -5.17 -35.86 -17.97
CA THR A 5 -5.19 -34.45 -18.37
C THR A 5 -5.49 -33.53 -17.18
N GLU A 6 -6.32 -33.95 -16.22
CA GLU A 6 -6.58 -33.20 -14.97
C GLU A 6 -5.36 -33.21 -14.03
N ALA A 7 -4.66 -34.35 -13.92
CA ALA A 7 -3.44 -34.47 -13.12
C ALA A 7 -2.32 -33.53 -13.63
N LYS A 8 -2.14 -33.42 -14.95
CA LYS A 8 -1.13 -32.53 -15.58
C LYS A 8 -1.46 -31.04 -15.43
N THR A 9 -2.75 -30.71 -15.29
CA THR A 9 -3.21 -29.32 -15.14
C THR A 9 -2.97 -28.83 -13.70
N SER A 10 -3.22 -29.67 -12.70
CA SER A 10 -3.02 -29.32 -11.27
C SER A 10 -1.53 -29.09 -10.90
N THR A 11 -0.63 -29.89 -11.50
CA THR A 11 0.83 -29.79 -11.26
C THR A 11 1.44 -28.54 -11.88
N ASN A 12 1.02 -28.18 -13.11
CA ASN A 12 1.47 -26.96 -13.79
C ASN A 12 0.98 -25.68 -13.08
N VAL A 13 -0.26 -25.65 -12.57
CA VAL A 13 -0.77 -24.50 -11.82
C VAL A 13 0.05 -24.27 -10.56
N ARG A 14 0.35 -25.33 -9.79
CA ARG A 14 1.13 -25.21 -8.56
C ARG A 14 2.59 -24.80 -8.81
N ALA A 15 3.19 -25.25 -9.91
CA ALA A 15 4.53 -24.84 -10.34
C ALA A 15 4.60 -23.37 -10.80
N ARG A 16 3.56 -22.89 -11.50
CA ARG A 16 3.45 -21.50 -11.98
C ARG A 16 3.20 -20.51 -10.84
N THR A 17 2.39 -20.86 -9.85
CA THR A 17 2.18 -20.02 -8.66
C THR A 17 3.44 -19.89 -7.81
N ARG A 18 4.21 -20.98 -7.67
CA ARG A 18 5.45 -20.99 -6.88
C ARG A 18 6.54 -20.11 -7.51
N THR A 19 6.66 -20.10 -8.83
CA THR A 19 7.61 -19.24 -9.56
C THR A 19 7.23 -17.76 -9.51
N ILE A 20 5.94 -17.43 -9.56
CA ILE A 20 5.46 -16.04 -9.39
C ILE A 20 5.73 -15.54 -7.96
N GLN A 21 5.45 -16.36 -6.93
CA GLN A 21 5.71 -15.99 -5.54
C GLN A 21 7.21 -15.80 -5.26
N VAL A 22 8.07 -16.67 -5.80
CA VAL A 22 9.53 -16.55 -5.63
C VAL A 22 10.07 -15.30 -6.34
N ARG A 23 9.58 -14.98 -7.54
CA ARG A 23 10.00 -13.76 -8.27
C ARG A 23 9.57 -12.49 -7.53
N ALA A 24 8.35 -12.45 -6.99
CA ALA A 24 7.86 -11.34 -6.20
C ALA A 24 8.63 -11.17 -4.88
N LEU A 25 9.00 -12.28 -4.23
CA LEU A 25 9.82 -12.24 -3.01
C LEU A 25 11.21 -11.68 -3.31
N VAL A 26 11.86 -12.12 -4.40
CA VAL A 26 13.20 -11.68 -4.78
C VAL A 26 13.22 -10.19 -5.14
N THR A 27 12.21 -9.68 -5.86
CA THR A 27 12.13 -8.25 -6.18
C THR A 27 11.89 -7.39 -4.94
N VAL A 28 11.06 -7.84 -4.00
CA VAL A 28 10.81 -7.13 -2.73
C VAL A 28 12.07 -7.09 -1.87
N VAL A 29 12.75 -8.24 -1.70
CA VAL A 29 14.00 -8.30 -0.93
C VAL A 29 15.10 -7.46 -1.58
N GLY A 30 15.23 -7.50 -2.91
CA GLY A 30 16.17 -6.66 -3.64
C GLY A 30 15.89 -5.16 -3.48
N ALA A 31 14.62 -4.75 -3.52
CA ALA A 31 14.23 -3.37 -3.29
C ALA A 31 14.52 -2.91 -1.84
N LEU A 32 14.25 -3.75 -0.84
CA LEU A 32 14.56 -3.44 0.57
C LEU A 32 16.06 -3.25 0.79
N ILE A 33 16.90 -4.10 0.18
CA ILE A 33 18.35 -3.98 0.26
C ILE A 33 18.81 -2.70 -0.45
N GLY A 34 18.29 -2.41 -1.65
CA GLY A 34 18.60 -1.18 -2.39
C GLY A 34 18.23 0.08 -1.62
N ILE A 35 17.04 0.12 -1.01
CA ILE A 35 16.60 1.23 -0.15
C ILE A 35 17.54 1.40 1.04
N THR A 36 17.92 0.30 1.70
CA THR A 36 18.85 0.36 2.85
C THR A 36 20.22 0.90 2.46
N VAL A 37 20.75 0.48 1.30
CA VAL A 37 22.03 0.97 0.76
C VAL A 37 21.95 2.46 0.42
N ILE A 38 20.87 2.91 -0.22
CA ILE A 38 20.66 4.33 -0.57
C ILE A 38 20.55 5.20 0.70
N VAL A 39 19.85 4.71 1.74
CA VAL A 39 19.73 5.40 3.02
C VAL A 39 21.08 5.49 3.72
N CYS A 40 21.84 4.40 3.76
CA CYS A 40 23.18 4.38 4.34
C CYS A 40 24.14 5.33 3.60
N TRP A 41 24.07 5.34 2.26
CA TRP A 41 24.82 6.27 1.42
C TRP A 41 24.48 7.73 1.71
N ARG A 42 23.17 8.06 1.81
CA ARG A 42 22.74 9.43 2.15
C ARG A 42 23.14 9.87 3.54
N MET A 43 23.19 8.96 4.51
CA MET A 43 23.64 9.28 5.87
C MET A 43 25.14 9.54 5.95
N LEU A 44 25.94 8.94 5.07
CA LEU A 44 27.40 9.17 4.98
C LEU A 44 27.76 10.50 4.31
N GLN A 45 26.88 11.08 3.50
CA GLN A 45 27.09 12.36 2.81
C GLN A 45 26.56 13.58 3.60
N VAL A 46 26.30 13.43 4.90
CA VAL A 46 25.87 14.57 5.73
C VAL A 46 27.12 15.29 6.25
N GLU A 47 27.63 16.23 5.45
CA GLU A 47 28.69 17.13 5.89
C GLU A 47 28.18 18.20 6.87
N ALA A 48 29.04 18.54 7.83
CA ALA A 48 28.87 19.64 8.77
C ALA A 48 28.79 21.01 8.09
N PRO A 49 27.74 21.82 8.32
CA PRO A 49 27.78 23.23 7.93
C PRO A 49 28.88 23.92 8.74
N GLN A 50 29.85 24.55 8.05
CA GLN A 50 31.09 25.12 8.59
C GLN A 50 30.88 26.22 9.66
N ASN A 51 29.65 26.68 9.84
CA ASN A 51 29.23 27.81 10.64
C ASN A 51 28.14 27.45 11.68
N ALA A 52 27.74 26.17 11.77
CA ALA A 52 26.74 25.72 12.76
C ALA A 52 26.87 24.22 13.07
N GLU A 53 28.04 23.81 13.56
CA GLU A 53 28.32 22.44 14.00
C GLU A 53 27.34 21.89 15.06
N TRP A 54 26.73 22.78 15.86
CA TRP A 54 25.69 22.42 16.83
C TRP A 54 24.36 21.97 16.19
N LEU A 55 24.07 22.34 14.94
CA LEU A 55 22.85 21.92 14.22
C LEU A 55 22.94 20.50 13.63
N LEU A 56 24.13 19.91 13.58
CA LEU A 56 24.33 18.56 13.04
C LEU A 56 23.52 17.51 13.79
N ALA A 57 23.48 17.62 15.12
CA ALA A 57 22.73 16.69 15.97
C ALA A 57 21.23 16.75 15.67
N GLU A 58 20.68 17.96 15.49
CA GLU A 58 19.27 18.20 15.16
C GLU A 58 18.92 17.62 13.77
N VAL A 59 19.76 17.89 12.76
CA VAL A 59 19.54 17.41 11.38
C VAL A 59 19.59 15.89 11.31
N VAL A 60 20.53 15.25 12.02
CA VAL A 60 20.62 13.79 12.08
C VAL A 60 19.42 13.19 12.80
N ALA A 61 18.94 13.82 13.88
CA ALA A 61 17.75 13.37 14.61
C ALA A 61 16.49 13.39 13.71
N VAL A 62 16.23 14.50 13.01
CA VAL A 62 15.06 14.62 12.11
C VAL A 62 15.09 13.60 10.98
N ASN A 63 16.26 13.35 10.38
CA ASN A 63 16.39 12.35 9.33
C ASN A 63 16.21 10.93 9.86
N ARG A 64 16.73 10.62 11.05
CA ARG A 64 16.51 9.32 11.71
C ARG A 64 15.03 9.05 11.92
N ASP A 65 14.29 10.01 12.49
CA ASP A 65 12.87 9.86 12.78
C ASP A 65 12.05 9.61 11.51
N ARG A 66 12.35 10.35 10.43
CA ARG A 66 11.69 10.16 9.12
C ARG A 66 11.91 8.77 8.54
N LEU A 67 13.11 8.21 8.68
CA LEU A 67 13.41 6.85 8.21
C LEU A 67 12.63 5.79 8.98
N ILE A 68 12.55 5.95 10.31
CA ILE A 68 11.78 5.04 11.17
C ILE A 68 10.31 5.05 10.74
N VAL A 69 9.73 6.24 10.57
CA VAL A 69 8.33 6.38 10.11
C VAL A 69 8.14 5.80 8.72
N ALA A 70 9.05 6.05 7.77
CA ALA A 70 8.94 5.52 6.41
C ALA A 70 8.94 3.98 6.37
N VAL A 71 9.79 3.32 7.18
CA VAL A 71 9.83 1.86 7.28
C VAL A 71 8.55 1.32 7.90
N VAL A 72 8.08 1.91 9.01
CA VAL A 72 6.85 1.48 9.70
C VAL A 72 5.63 1.64 8.80
N VAL A 73 5.48 2.81 8.16
CA VAL A 73 4.37 3.09 7.23
C VAL A 73 4.44 2.15 6.02
N GLY A 74 5.63 1.89 5.48
CA GLY A 74 5.82 0.94 4.38
C GLY A 74 5.41 -0.49 4.75
N MET A 75 5.75 -0.96 5.95
CA MET A 75 5.30 -2.27 6.45
C MET A 75 3.78 -2.33 6.60
N CYS A 76 3.17 -1.29 7.20
CA CYS A 76 1.71 -1.20 7.34
C CYS A 76 0.98 -1.22 5.99
N LEU A 77 1.47 -0.46 5.00
CA LEU A 77 0.90 -0.44 3.65
C LEU A 77 1.05 -1.78 2.92
N GLY A 78 2.19 -2.46 3.08
CA GLY A 78 2.40 -3.80 2.55
C GLY A 78 1.41 -4.82 3.12
N VAL A 79 1.21 -4.81 4.44
CA VAL A 79 0.23 -5.69 5.12
C VAL A 79 -1.20 -5.37 4.69
N ALA A 80 -1.56 -4.08 4.63
CA ALA A 80 -2.89 -3.64 4.18
C ALA A 80 -3.19 -4.08 2.74
N GLY A 81 -2.23 -3.98 1.81
CA GLY A 81 -2.39 -4.42 0.43
C GLY A 81 -2.63 -5.92 0.31
N VAL A 82 -1.87 -6.75 1.04
CA VAL A 82 -2.07 -8.21 1.05
C VAL A 82 -3.42 -8.60 1.66
N LEU A 83 -3.81 -7.96 2.76
CA LEU A 83 -5.11 -8.17 3.40
C LEU A 83 -6.26 -7.84 2.44
N LEU A 84 -6.20 -6.70 1.75
CA LEU A 84 -7.25 -6.27 0.84
C LEU A 84 -7.40 -7.21 -0.36
N ARG A 85 -6.28 -7.62 -0.97
CA ARG A 85 -6.29 -8.59 -2.09
C ARG A 85 -6.84 -9.95 -1.65
N THR A 86 -6.58 -10.36 -0.40
CA THR A 86 -7.13 -11.60 0.17
C THR A 86 -8.63 -11.50 0.45
N ALA A 87 -9.08 -10.37 1.00
CA ALA A 87 -10.48 -10.13 1.32
C ALA A 87 -11.36 -10.02 0.06
N THR A 88 -10.87 -9.32 -0.97
CA THR A 88 -11.61 -9.10 -2.22
C THR A 88 -11.44 -10.23 -3.25
N LYS A 89 -10.46 -11.13 -3.05
CA LYS A 89 -10.03 -12.14 -4.04
C LYS A 89 -9.70 -11.53 -5.41
N ASN A 90 -9.35 -10.23 -5.43
CA ASN A 90 -9.00 -9.50 -6.63
C ASN A 90 -7.54 -9.05 -6.54
N PRO A 91 -6.63 -9.60 -7.37
CA PRO A 91 -5.22 -9.22 -7.35
C PRO A 91 -4.96 -7.77 -7.80
N LEU A 92 -5.95 -7.07 -8.38
CA LEU A 92 -5.89 -5.65 -8.73
C LEU A 92 -6.44 -4.71 -7.65
N ALA A 93 -6.89 -5.24 -6.50
CA ALA A 93 -7.38 -4.40 -5.42
C ALA A 93 -6.20 -3.70 -4.71
N ASP A 94 -6.23 -2.37 -4.69
CA ASP A 94 -5.27 -1.52 -3.98
C ASP A 94 -5.97 -0.66 -2.91
N PRO A 95 -5.35 -0.49 -1.72
CA PRO A 95 -5.97 0.20 -0.58
C PRO A 95 -6.22 1.68 -0.82
N ASP A 96 -5.52 2.32 -1.75
CA ASP A 96 -5.75 3.71 -2.14
C ASP A 96 -7.11 3.90 -2.83
N ILE A 97 -7.56 2.89 -3.59
CA ILE A 97 -8.85 2.90 -4.30
C ILE A 97 -10.04 2.80 -3.34
N VAL A 98 -9.83 2.33 -2.10
CA VAL A 98 -10.89 2.26 -1.07
C VAL A 98 -11.30 3.67 -0.59
N GLY A 99 -10.54 4.71 -0.95
CA GLY A 99 -10.86 6.11 -0.62
C GLY A 99 -10.41 6.53 0.78
N VAL A 100 -9.67 5.67 1.50
CA VAL A 100 -9.17 5.94 2.86
C VAL A 100 -8.19 7.12 2.87
N ASN A 101 -7.31 7.21 1.86
CA ASN A 101 -6.33 8.29 1.73
C ASN A 101 -7.01 9.65 1.44
N SER A 102 -7.93 9.68 0.48
CA SER A 102 -8.72 10.89 0.17
C SER A 102 -9.63 11.30 1.33
N GLY A 103 -10.20 10.35 2.07
CA GLY A 103 -10.97 10.62 3.29
C GLY A 103 -10.12 11.21 4.41
N ALA A 104 -8.90 10.71 4.60
CA ALA A 104 -7.95 11.25 5.57
C ALA A 104 -7.56 12.69 5.24
N ALA A 105 -7.24 12.96 3.97
CA ALA A 105 -6.88 14.30 3.50
C ALA A 105 -8.06 15.28 3.67
N PHE A 106 -9.28 14.86 3.33
CA PHE A 106 -10.47 15.66 3.54
C PHE A 106 -10.71 15.98 5.03
N GLY A 107 -10.57 14.98 5.91
CA GLY A 107 -10.70 15.17 7.35
C GLY A 107 -9.66 16.14 7.93
N ALA A 108 -8.41 16.05 7.47
CA ALA A 108 -7.34 16.95 7.88
C ALA A 108 -7.59 18.40 7.40
N VAL A 109 -8.01 18.58 6.14
CA VAL A 109 -8.32 19.91 5.58
C VAL A 109 -9.52 20.52 6.29
N ALA A 110 -10.59 19.74 6.50
CA ALA A 110 -11.76 20.20 7.26
C ALA A 110 -11.36 20.65 8.67
N ALA A 111 -10.56 19.87 9.39
CA ALA A 111 -10.07 20.25 10.72
C ALA A 111 -9.23 21.52 10.71
N SER A 112 -8.34 21.68 9.72
CA SER A 112 -7.54 22.90 9.57
C SER A 112 -8.41 24.14 9.28
N ALA A 113 -9.47 23.97 8.47
CA ALA A 113 -10.38 25.04 8.10
C ALA A 113 -11.30 25.47 9.25
N PHE A 114 -11.79 24.53 10.06
CA PHE A 114 -12.70 24.82 11.17
C PHE A 114 -11.99 25.20 12.47
N SER A 115 -10.86 24.56 12.79
CA SER A 115 -10.16 24.80 14.06
C SER A 115 -9.17 25.96 13.99
N GLY A 116 -8.75 26.39 12.79
CA GLY A 116 -7.71 27.42 12.59
C GLY A 116 -6.33 27.05 13.14
N ASN A 117 -6.19 25.90 13.82
CA ASN A 117 -5.00 25.43 14.47
C ASN A 117 -4.30 24.38 13.59
N SER A 118 -3.07 24.64 13.20
CA SER A 118 -2.27 23.77 12.32
C SER A 118 -1.42 22.75 13.08
N GLY A 119 -1.75 22.51 14.37
CA GLY A 119 -1.03 21.55 15.20
C GLY A 119 -1.18 20.13 14.68
N SER A 120 -0.06 19.44 14.43
CA SER A 120 -0.05 18.05 13.94
C SER A 120 -0.84 17.10 14.86
N LEU A 121 -0.73 17.29 16.18
CA LEU A 121 -1.42 16.47 17.18
C LEU A 121 -2.95 16.62 17.13
N THR A 122 -3.44 17.82 16.80
CA THR A 122 -4.86 18.09 16.65
C THR A 122 -5.40 17.60 15.31
N LEU A 123 -4.59 17.56 14.25
CA LEU A 123 -5.01 17.11 12.91
C LEU A 123 -5.17 15.59 12.80
N LEU A 124 -4.33 14.82 13.50
CA LEU A 124 -4.33 13.35 13.46
C LEU A 124 -5.72 12.71 13.71
N PRO A 125 -6.44 13.03 14.81
CA PRO A 125 -7.73 12.40 15.10
C PRO A 125 -8.77 12.73 14.04
N TRP A 126 -8.77 13.95 13.50
CA TRP A 126 -9.70 14.35 12.44
C TRP A 126 -9.39 13.67 11.10
N ALA A 127 -8.11 13.49 10.77
CA ALA A 127 -7.70 12.72 9.60
C ALA A 127 -8.15 11.25 9.74
N LEU A 128 -7.97 10.65 10.91
CA LEU A 128 -8.44 9.29 11.18
C LEU A 128 -9.96 9.16 11.07
N LEU A 129 -10.72 10.12 11.61
CA LEU A 129 -12.17 10.13 11.46
C LEU A 129 -12.59 10.23 9.99
N GLY A 130 -12.00 11.14 9.21
CA GLY A 130 -12.27 11.25 7.77
C GLY A 130 -11.95 9.96 7.01
N ALA A 131 -10.83 9.32 7.33
CA ALA A 131 -10.41 8.05 6.73
C ALA A 131 -11.38 6.90 7.04
N THR A 132 -11.81 6.78 8.30
CA THR A 132 -12.75 5.73 8.74
C THR A 132 -14.13 5.90 8.12
N VAL A 133 -14.64 7.13 8.04
CA VAL A 133 -15.93 7.42 7.41
C VAL A 133 -15.89 7.08 5.92
N ALA A 134 -14.85 7.51 5.19
CA ALA A 134 -14.70 7.18 3.78
C ALA A 134 -14.61 5.66 3.55
N GLY A 135 -13.79 4.96 4.34
CA GLY A 135 -13.68 3.51 4.27
C GLY A 135 -14.99 2.78 4.57
N ALA A 136 -15.74 3.24 5.58
CA ALA A 136 -17.04 2.68 5.94
C ALA A 136 -18.07 2.85 4.80
N ILE A 137 -18.09 4.01 4.12
CA ILE A 137 -18.97 4.27 2.98
C ILE A 137 -18.67 3.31 1.82
N THR A 138 -17.39 3.13 1.48
CA THR A 138 -17.00 2.23 0.39
C THR A 138 -17.40 0.78 0.69
N VAL A 139 -17.16 0.32 1.92
CA VAL A 139 -17.56 -1.02 2.35
C VAL A 139 -19.08 -1.18 2.35
N PHE A 140 -19.82 -0.18 2.85
CA PHE A 140 -21.28 -0.19 2.85
C PHE A 140 -21.86 -0.23 1.43
N SER A 141 -21.30 0.55 0.49
CA SER A 141 -21.69 0.52 -0.91
C SER A 141 -21.46 -0.86 -1.55
N GLY A 142 -20.35 -1.52 -1.21
CA GLY A 142 -20.06 -2.88 -1.65
C GLY A 142 -21.06 -3.91 -1.14
N TYR A 143 -21.54 -3.79 0.10
CA TYR A 143 -22.59 -4.67 0.64
C TYR A 143 -23.98 -4.39 0.04
N ALA A 144 -24.24 -3.15 -0.36
CA ALA A 144 -25.52 -2.75 -0.96
C ALA A 144 -25.72 -3.23 -2.41
N VAL A 145 -24.65 -3.68 -3.09
CA VAL A 145 -24.73 -4.23 -4.46
C VAL A 145 -24.77 -5.76 -4.41
N PRO A 146 -25.96 -6.39 -4.47
CA PRO A 146 -26.07 -7.83 -4.65
C PRO A 146 -25.58 -8.20 -6.06
N LEU A 147 -24.39 -8.81 -6.14
CA LEU A 147 -23.86 -9.32 -7.40
C LEU A 147 -24.78 -10.44 -7.95
N PRO A 148 -25.29 -10.33 -9.19
CA PRO A 148 -25.99 -11.43 -9.83
C PRO A 148 -25.04 -12.62 -10.06
N ARG A 149 -25.44 -13.80 -9.57
CA ARG A 149 -24.65 -15.04 -9.44
C ARG A 149 -24.27 -15.73 -10.77
N HIS A 150 -24.47 -15.11 -11.93
CA HIS A 150 -24.32 -15.77 -13.24
C HIS A 150 -23.59 -14.89 -14.27
N SER A 151 -22.26 -14.97 -14.33
CA SER A 151 -21.55 -14.76 -15.61
C SER A 151 -20.11 -15.26 -15.56
N LYS A 152 -19.91 -16.51 -15.98
CA LYS A 152 -18.58 -17.04 -16.33
C LYS A 152 -18.10 -16.55 -17.71
N TYR A 153 -18.90 -15.76 -18.43
CA TYR A 153 -18.65 -15.39 -19.83
C TYR A 153 -18.25 -13.91 -20.04
N LEU A 154 -18.45 -13.04 -19.04
CA LEU A 154 -18.00 -11.62 -19.13
C LEU A 154 -16.48 -11.46 -18.94
N CYS A 155 -15.80 -12.47 -18.37
CA CYS A 155 -14.36 -12.43 -18.10
C CYS A 155 -13.49 -12.49 -19.38
N SER A 156 -13.99 -13.10 -20.47
CA SER A 156 -13.27 -13.09 -21.75
C SER A 156 -13.35 -11.75 -22.48
N ALA A 157 -14.35 -10.90 -22.20
CA ALA A 157 -14.45 -9.56 -22.78
C ALA A 157 -13.46 -8.59 -22.12
N TRP A 158 -13.27 -8.69 -20.79
CA TRP A 158 -12.29 -7.89 -20.05
C TRP A 158 -10.85 -8.25 -20.43
N PHE A 159 -10.55 -9.54 -20.67
CA PHE A 159 -9.20 -9.96 -21.08
C PHE A 159 -8.88 -9.60 -22.55
N CYS A 160 -9.88 -9.30 -23.38
CA CYS A 160 -9.69 -8.86 -24.77
C CYS A 160 -9.40 -7.35 -24.91
N TRP A 161 -9.60 -6.53 -23.87
CA TRP A 161 -9.38 -5.09 -23.97
C TRP A 161 -7.94 -4.66 -23.61
N GLU A 162 -7.19 -5.46 -22.85
CA GLU A 162 -5.83 -5.13 -22.40
C GLU A 162 -4.71 -5.62 -23.35
N LEU A 163 -5.07 -6.29 -24.46
CA LEU A 163 -4.13 -6.82 -25.45
C LEU A 163 -4.25 -6.16 -26.84
N ARG A 164 -4.80 -4.95 -26.90
CA ARG A 164 -4.81 -4.12 -28.12
C ARG A 164 -4.36 -2.71 -27.84
#